data_AF-A0A1Y1NMY0-F1
#
_entry.id   AF-A0A1Y1NMY0-F1
#
_cell.length_a   1.000
_cell.length_b   1.000
_cell.length_c   1.000
_cell.angle_alpha   90.00
_cell.angle_beta   90.00
_cell.angle_gamma   90.00
#
_symmetry.space_group_name_H-M   'P 1'
#
loop_
_entity.id
_entity.type
_entity.pdbx_description
1 polymer ?
#
loop_
_entity_poly.entity_id
_entity_poly.type
_entity_poly.pdbx_seq_one_letter_code
_entity_poly.pdbx_strand_id
1 'polypeptide(L)'
;MSCILQSHRLVALIACEGRMIRALEHARVTLSMEVESSPTVLHVYDDNDIRSVLFGTIDGRIGLLDIEKTQSFSKWIIQDNQYTSAISCMDSYKMVQIEHKNVIVGRQDGNIEVYAIDLSDKEASVLLYTTNCNESVTSLCCGIIGEANYDEILVATYTGRIFGLTTQSVERNLNTDSKNYYFTTESVQRISKLKNEIEELQIKVTKEREKYQASTHSYMEEMSAIPLLSIKDSMVQSKQDASYVLTLEVPTAIDNVLLQSNVPVDLLDVEKNSAVVSFSEAEPHNGNFLLATYRCQINTNRLELKIRTIEGQYGTLQAYVTPIIQPKCCQVRLFEIKPLSMHFRVHSIEKKRYLLFNTPILMNYF
;
A
#
# COMPACT_ATOMS: atom_id res chain seq x y z
N MET A 1 -43.09 -1.99 -33.78
CA MET A 1 -41.66 -2.37 -33.87
C MET A 1 -40.84 -1.11 -34.02
N SER A 2 -40.30 -0.60 -32.92
CA SER A 2 -39.25 0.41 -32.95
C SER A 2 -38.32 0.11 -31.78
N CYS A 3 -37.40 -0.83 -32.01
CA CYS A 3 -36.22 -0.99 -31.17
C CYS A 3 -35.42 0.32 -31.27
N ILE A 4 -35.64 1.21 -30.32
CA ILE A 4 -34.68 2.27 -30.02
C ILE A 4 -33.49 1.51 -29.43
N LEU A 5 -32.49 1.26 -30.27
CA LEU A 5 -31.16 0.87 -29.81
C LEU A 5 -30.68 2.02 -28.91
N GLN A 6 -30.80 1.84 -27.59
CA GLN A 6 -30.04 2.64 -26.64
C GLN A 6 -28.57 2.40 -26.97
N SER A 7 -27.99 3.34 -27.71
CA SER A 7 -26.55 3.41 -27.91
C SER A 7 -25.94 3.65 -26.53
N HIS A 8 -25.48 2.59 -25.88
CA HIS A 8 -24.70 2.70 -24.65
C HIS A 8 -23.40 3.42 -25.01
N ARG A 9 -23.36 4.72 -24.73
CA ARG A 9 -22.16 5.54 -24.88
C ARG A 9 -21.14 5.06 -23.86
N LEU A 10 -20.11 4.35 -24.35
CA LEU A 10 -19.04 3.85 -23.50
C LEU A 10 -18.06 4.99 -23.18
N VAL A 11 -17.96 5.33 -21.90
CA VAL A 11 -16.99 6.29 -21.38
C VAL A 11 -15.93 5.53 -20.61
N ALA A 12 -14.67 5.65 -21.02
CA ALA A 12 -13.54 5.08 -20.29
C ALA A 12 -12.95 6.15 -19.37
N LEU A 13 -12.65 5.78 -18.12
CA LEU A 13 -11.96 6.67 -17.18
C LEU A 13 -10.53 6.20 -17.01
N ILE A 14 -9.59 7.14 -17.03
CA ILE A 14 -8.18 6.88 -16.80
C ILE A 14 -7.72 7.74 -15.62
N ALA A 15 -7.30 7.06 -14.56
CA ALA A 15 -6.57 7.64 -13.44
C ALA A 15 -5.12 7.91 -13.86
N CYS A 16 -4.67 9.16 -13.79
CA CYS A 16 -3.32 9.56 -14.16
C CYS A 16 -2.53 9.97 -12.93
N GLU A 17 -1.28 9.51 -12.83
CA GLU A 17 -0.34 9.86 -11.76
C GLU A 17 -0.18 11.38 -11.58
N GLY A 18 -0.33 12.16 -12.66
CA GLY A 18 -0.33 13.62 -12.66
C GLY A 18 -1.51 14.28 -11.93
N ARG A 19 -2.20 13.56 -11.03
CA ARG A 19 -3.33 14.00 -10.21
C ARG A 19 -4.53 14.43 -11.05
N MET A 20 -4.84 13.62 -12.05
CA MET A 20 -5.95 13.85 -12.96
C MET A 20 -6.73 12.56 -13.16
N ILE A 21 -8.03 12.68 -13.37
CA ILE A 21 -8.87 11.60 -13.90
C ILE A 21 -9.47 12.09 -15.20
N ARG A 22 -9.21 11.36 -16.29
CA ARG A 22 -9.65 11.73 -17.65
C ARG A 22 -10.76 10.82 -18.11
N ALA A 23 -11.84 11.40 -18.61
CA ALA A 23 -12.86 10.67 -19.34
C ALA A 23 -12.50 10.65 -20.82
N LEU A 24 -12.57 9.48 -21.44
CA LEU A 24 -12.31 9.26 -22.84
C LEU A 24 -13.52 8.65 -23.52
N GLU A 25 -13.78 9.15 -24.70
CA GLU A 25 -14.76 8.59 -25.61
C GLU A 25 -14.18 8.62 -27.02
N HIS A 26 -14.35 7.53 -27.76
CA HIS A 26 -13.84 7.43 -29.13
C HIS A 26 -12.35 7.81 -29.24
N ALA A 27 -11.53 7.36 -28.27
CA ALA A 27 -10.10 7.66 -28.14
C ALA A 27 -9.75 9.15 -28.01
N ARG A 28 -10.70 10.00 -27.61
CA ARG A 28 -10.49 11.43 -27.32
C ARG A 28 -10.83 11.74 -25.88
N VAL A 29 -10.02 12.59 -25.25
CA VAL A 29 -10.32 13.09 -23.90
C VAL A 29 -11.50 14.05 -24.00
N THR A 30 -12.61 13.72 -23.36
CA THR A 30 -13.83 14.54 -23.33
C THR A 30 -13.91 15.40 -22.07
N LEU A 31 -13.40 14.90 -20.95
CA LEU A 31 -13.35 15.59 -19.67
C LEU A 31 -12.02 15.32 -18.96
N SER A 32 -11.47 16.34 -18.31
CA SER A 32 -10.30 16.22 -17.44
C SER A 32 -10.67 16.76 -16.07
N MET A 33 -10.55 15.91 -15.06
CA MET A 33 -10.91 16.23 -13.68
C MET A 33 -9.63 16.31 -12.86
N GLU A 34 -9.42 17.46 -12.23
CA GLU A 34 -8.32 17.71 -11.31
C GLU A 34 -8.61 17.08 -9.96
N VAL A 35 -7.63 16.35 -9.41
CA VAL A 35 -7.68 15.81 -8.05
C VAL A 35 -6.46 16.27 -7.25
N GLU A 36 -6.55 16.29 -5.92
CA GLU A 36 -5.47 16.83 -5.07
C GLU A 36 -4.26 15.90 -4.92
N SER A 37 -4.45 14.62 -5.22
CA SER A 37 -3.49 13.54 -5.03
C SER A 37 -3.63 12.50 -6.14
N SER A 38 -2.58 11.72 -6.36
CA SER A 38 -2.52 10.76 -7.46
C SER A 38 -3.52 9.63 -7.22
N PRO A 39 -4.51 9.42 -8.12
CA PRO A 39 -5.48 8.35 -8.00
C PRO A 39 -4.82 6.98 -8.25
N THR A 40 -5.12 6.01 -7.41
CA THR A 40 -4.53 4.65 -7.44
C THR A 40 -5.54 3.58 -7.84
N VAL A 41 -6.83 3.79 -7.55
CA VAL A 41 -7.92 2.86 -7.90
C VAL A 41 -9.14 3.64 -8.38
N LEU A 42 -9.87 3.08 -9.35
CA LEU A 42 -11.20 3.52 -9.77
C LEU A 42 -12.16 2.36 -9.53
N HIS A 43 -13.32 2.64 -8.93
CA HIS A 43 -14.35 1.64 -8.64
C HIS A 43 -15.72 2.16 -9.05
N VAL A 44 -16.50 1.35 -9.77
CA VAL A 44 -17.86 1.70 -10.14
C VAL A 44 -18.77 1.31 -8.97
N TYR A 45 -19.38 2.31 -8.35
CA TYR A 45 -20.43 2.11 -7.36
C TYR A 45 -21.79 2.14 -8.06
N ASP A 46 -22.55 1.07 -7.92
CA ASP A 46 -23.85 0.90 -8.55
C ASP A 46 -24.82 0.32 -7.52
N ASP A 47 -25.77 1.13 -7.06
CA ASP A 47 -26.77 0.75 -6.06
C ASP A 47 -28.10 1.49 -6.29
N ASN A 48 -29.20 0.74 -6.39
CA ASN A 48 -30.59 1.24 -6.48
C ASN A 48 -30.76 2.52 -7.32
N ASP A 49 -30.39 2.45 -8.62
CA ASP A 49 -30.44 3.53 -9.62
C ASP A 49 -29.39 4.65 -9.46
N ILE A 50 -28.53 4.59 -8.43
CA ILE A 50 -27.38 5.49 -8.29
C ILE A 50 -26.15 4.80 -8.87
N ARG A 51 -25.68 5.32 -10.01
CA ARG A 51 -24.41 4.93 -10.61
C ARG A 51 -23.40 6.06 -10.46
N SER A 52 -22.29 5.78 -9.81
CA SER A 52 -21.23 6.75 -9.60
C SER A 52 -19.86 6.08 -9.64
N VAL A 53 -18.79 6.87 -9.74
CA VAL A 53 -17.44 6.32 -9.71
C VAL A 53 -16.70 6.81 -8.48
N LEU A 54 -16.22 5.87 -7.69
CA LEU A 54 -15.33 6.11 -6.59
C LEU A 54 -13.88 6.04 -7.06
N PHE A 55 -13.01 6.79 -6.41
CA PHE A 55 -11.58 6.67 -6.60
C PHE A 55 -10.85 6.76 -5.28
N GLY A 56 -9.80 5.97 -5.15
CA GLY A 56 -8.84 6.06 -4.05
C GLY A 56 -7.56 6.77 -4.50
N THR A 57 -6.85 7.39 -3.56
CA THR A 57 -5.59 8.08 -3.83
C THR A 57 -4.40 7.50 -3.06
N ILE A 58 -3.19 7.87 -3.48
CA ILE A 58 -1.93 7.46 -2.87
C ILE A 58 -1.74 7.97 -1.44
N ASP A 59 -2.41 9.07 -1.07
CA ASP A 59 -2.43 9.63 0.29
C ASP A 59 -3.65 9.18 1.09
N GLY A 60 -4.37 8.14 0.65
CA GLY A 60 -5.37 7.45 1.45
C GLY A 60 -6.79 8.02 1.42
N ARG A 61 -7.09 8.96 0.52
CA ARG A 61 -8.42 9.60 0.42
C ARG A 61 -9.32 8.87 -0.57
N ILE A 62 -10.63 8.96 -0.32
CA ILE A 62 -11.67 8.45 -1.23
C ILE A 62 -12.48 9.61 -1.76
N GLY A 63 -12.60 9.71 -3.08
CA GLY A 63 -13.43 10.68 -3.76
C GLY A 63 -14.53 10.02 -4.59
N LEU A 64 -15.57 10.81 -4.87
CA LEU A 64 -16.70 10.49 -5.74
C LEU A 64 -16.62 11.35 -7.00
N LEU A 65 -16.84 10.72 -8.13
CA LEU A 65 -17.01 11.34 -9.44
C LEU A 65 -18.46 11.18 -9.89
N ASP A 66 -19.08 12.31 -10.22
CA ASP A 66 -20.40 12.37 -10.85
C ASP A 66 -20.21 12.58 -12.35
N ILE A 67 -20.25 11.50 -13.12
CA ILE A 67 -19.97 11.53 -14.56
C ILE A 67 -21.18 12.01 -15.35
N GLU A 68 -22.39 11.77 -14.83
CA GLU A 68 -23.64 12.07 -15.54
C GLU A 68 -23.90 13.56 -15.63
N LYS A 69 -23.56 14.34 -14.59
CA LYS A 69 -23.76 15.79 -14.61
C LYS A 69 -22.74 16.55 -15.45
N THR A 70 -21.80 15.87 -16.12
CA THR A 70 -20.66 16.49 -16.83
C THR A 70 -19.85 17.47 -15.98
N GLN A 71 -20.02 17.41 -14.66
CA GLN A 71 -19.28 18.22 -13.71
C GLN A 71 -18.05 17.44 -13.26
N SER A 72 -16.97 18.19 -13.02
CA SER A 72 -15.73 17.69 -12.44
C SER A 72 -15.95 16.98 -11.11
N PHE A 73 -14.88 16.36 -10.58
CA PHE A 73 -14.74 15.90 -9.18
C PHE A 73 -15.85 16.42 -8.25
N SER A 74 -16.70 15.50 -7.76
CA SER A 74 -17.95 15.88 -7.09
C SER A 74 -17.73 16.15 -5.61
N LYS A 75 -17.19 15.16 -4.89
CA LYS A 75 -16.93 15.27 -3.46
C LYS A 75 -15.86 14.32 -2.98
N TRP A 76 -15.21 14.68 -1.88
CA TRP A 76 -14.46 13.72 -1.08
C TRP A 76 -15.43 13.02 -0.14
N ILE A 77 -15.32 11.70 -0.05
CA ILE A 77 -16.07 10.87 0.90
C ILE A 77 -15.25 10.66 2.17
N ILE A 78 -13.94 10.47 2.00
CA ILE A 78 -13.01 10.28 3.11
C ILE A 78 -11.85 11.23 2.91
N GLN A 79 -11.73 12.19 3.82
CA GLN A 79 -10.66 13.20 3.86
C GLN A 79 -9.77 13.08 5.09
N ASP A 80 -10.16 12.24 6.06
CA ASP A 80 -9.60 12.33 7.40
C ASP A 80 -8.08 12.12 7.40
N ASN A 81 -7.38 12.98 8.15
CA ASN A 81 -5.93 13.08 8.19
C ASN A 81 -5.27 11.87 8.87
N GLN A 82 -6.06 10.94 9.40
CA GLN A 82 -5.63 9.75 10.14
C GLN A 82 -5.10 8.64 9.22
N TYR A 83 -5.53 8.59 7.96
CA TYR A 83 -5.20 7.51 7.03
C TYR A 83 -4.29 8.02 5.92
N THR A 84 -2.98 7.82 6.08
CA THR A 84 -1.95 8.28 5.14
C THR A 84 -1.55 7.24 4.10
N SER A 85 -1.99 5.98 4.27
CA SER A 85 -1.60 4.89 3.38
C SER A 85 -2.45 4.82 2.12
N ALA A 86 -1.77 4.58 1.00
CA ALA A 86 -2.37 4.46 -0.32
C ALA A 86 -3.47 3.40 -0.36
N ILE A 87 -4.57 3.73 -1.02
CA ILE A 87 -5.64 2.77 -1.30
C ILE A 87 -5.19 1.89 -2.46
N SER A 88 -5.15 0.58 -2.25
CA SER A 88 -4.71 -0.39 -3.27
C SER A 88 -5.87 -1.03 -4.01
N CYS A 89 -7.00 -1.24 -3.33
CA CYS A 89 -8.17 -1.89 -3.91
C CYS A 89 -9.45 -1.44 -3.19
N MET A 90 -10.57 -1.59 -3.88
CA MET A 90 -11.89 -1.19 -3.40
C MET A 90 -12.94 -2.14 -3.97
N ASP A 91 -13.99 -2.38 -3.20
CA ASP A 91 -15.18 -3.10 -3.64
C ASP A 91 -16.42 -2.49 -2.99
N SER A 92 -17.60 -2.75 -3.57
CA SER A 92 -18.87 -2.31 -3.03
C SER A 92 -19.85 -3.47 -2.93
N TYR A 93 -20.32 -3.76 -1.72
CA TYR A 93 -21.12 -4.94 -1.46
C TYR A 93 -22.23 -4.65 -0.45
N LYS A 94 -23.39 -5.28 -0.68
CA LYS A 94 -24.55 -5.14 0.19
C LYS A 94 -24.45 -6.20 1.29
N MET A 95 -23.83 -5.83 2.41
CA MET A 95 -23.85 -6.68 3.60
C MET A 95 -25.30 -6.78 4.12
N VAL A 96 -25.68 -7.95 4.62
CA VAL A 96 -27.02 -8.23 5.16
C VAL A 96 -27.45 -7.17 6.19
N GLN A 97 -28.66 -6.62 6.03
CA GLN A 97 -29.32 -5.61 6.90
C GLN A 97 -29.02 -4.11 6.64
N ILE A 98 -28.41 -3.75 5.51
CA ILE A 98 -28.22 -2.33 5.14
C ILE A 98 -29.02 -2.00 3.87
N GLU A 99 -29.57 -0.79 3.79
CA GLU A 99 -30.34 -0.30 2.64
C GLU A 99 -29.45 -0.18 1.39
N HIS A 100 -28.26 0.40 1.59
CA HIS A 100 -27.27 0.68 0.56
C HIS A 100 -26.03 -0.22 0.61
N LYS A 101 -25.32 -0.33 -0.51
CA LYS A 101 -24.02 -1.05 -0.54
C LYS A 101 -22.98 -0.34 0.33
N ASN A 102 -22.28 -1.11 1.14
CA ASN A 102 -21.06 -0.64 1.81
C ASN A 102 -19.91 -0.53 0.81
N VAL A 103 -18.90 0.25 1.17
CA VAL A 103 -17.63 0.30 0.45
C VAL A 103 -16.54 -0.28 1.31
N ILE A 104 -15.86 -1.27 0.75
CA ILE A 104 -14.78 -2.01 1.39
C ILE A 104 -13.48 -1.55 0.74
N VAL A 105 -12.50 -1.21 1.56
CA VAL A 105 -11.26 -0.56 1.14
C VAL A 105 -10.08 -1.34 1.68
N GLY A 106 -9.14 -1.67 0.80
CA GLY A 106 -7.85 -2.26 1.16
C GLY A 106 -6.73 -1.24 0.98
N ARG A 107 -5.85 -1.15 1.96
CA ARG A 107 -4.72 -0.22 1.98
C ARG A 107 -3.37 -0.91 1.92
N GLN A 108 -2.35 -0.16 1.53
CA GLN A 108 -0.96 -0.64 1.47
C GLN A 108 -0.27 -0.76 2.85
N ASP A 109 -0.90 -0.30 3.93
CA ASP A 109 -0.42 -0.53 5.31
C ASP A 109 -1.11 -1.75 5.97
N GLY A 110 -1.91 -2.48 5.20
CA GLY A 110 -2.63 -3.67 5.65
C GLY A 110 -3.97 -3.40 6.31
N ASN A 111 -4.41 -2.15 6.39
CA ASN A 111 -5.75 -1.84 6.86
C ASN A 111 -6.80 -2.27 5.83
N ILE A 112 -7.84 -2.92 6.34
CA ILE A 112 -9.07 -3.27 5.64
C ILE A 112 -10.19 -2.56 6.36
N GLU A 113 -10.93 -1.74 5.63
CA GLU A 113 -11.93 -0.83 6.19
C GLU A 113 -13.27 -1.04 5.50
N VAL A 114 -14.35 -0.98 6.28
CA VAL A 114 -15.72 -1.06 5.78
C VAL A 114 -16.43 0.23 6.12
N TYR A 115 -16.94 0.91 5.10
CA TYR A 115 -17.64 2.17 5.21
C TYR A 115 -19.12 2.04 4.88
N ALA A 116 -19.97 2.65 5.69
CA ALA A 116 -21.29 3.07 5.27
C ALA A 116 -21.12 4.40 4.54
N ILE A 117 -21.52 4.47 3.27
CA ILE A 117 -21.45 5.70 2.50
C ILE A 117 -22.87 6.21 2.24
N ASP A 118 -23.09 7.48 2.56
CA ASP A 118 -24.23 8.22 2.05
C ASP A 118 -23.77 9.03 0.82
N LEU A 119 -24.36 8.76 -0.34
CA LEU A 119 -24.05 9.51 -1.56
C LEU A 119 -24.75 10.88 -1.58
N SER A 120 -25.83 11.06 -0.81
CA SER A 120 -26.61 12.29 -0.72
C SER A 120 -26.04 13.30 0.28
N ASP A 121 -25.58 12.84 1.46
CA ASP A 121 -24.99 13.69 2.50
C ASP A 121 -23.45 13.56 2.54
N LYS A 122 -22.75 14.64 2.91
CA LYS A 122 -21.28 14.78 2.89
C LYS A 122 -20.61 14.36 4.19
N GLU A 123 -21.31 14.45 5.31
CA GLU A 123 -20.76 14.19 6.66
C GLU A 123 -21.23 12.85 7.24
N ALA A 124 -22.10 12.13 6.51
CA ALA A 124 -22.75 10.92 7.00
C ALA A 124 -21.98 9.62 6.68
N SER A 125 -20.83 9.67 6.00
CA SER A 125 -20.03 8.47 5.78
C SER A 125 -19.34 8.03 7.07
N VAL A 126 -19.62 6.80 7.51
CA VAL A 126 -19.13 6.27 8.79
C VAL A 126 -18.27 5.03 8.57
N LEU A 127 -17.12 4.98 9.25
CA LEU A 127 -16.31 3.77 9.36
C LEU A 127 -17.02 2.77 10.28
N LEU A 128 -17.43 1.63 9.72
CA LEU A 128 -18.12 0.57 10.45
C LEU A 128 -17.15 -0.43 11.07
N TYR A 129 -16.08 -0.76 10.35
CA TYR A 129 -15.13 -1.79 10.76
C TYR A 129 -13.74 -1.50 10.20
N THR A 130 -12.72 -1.81 10.99
CA THR A 130 -11.32 -1.76 10.57
C THR A 130 -10.54 -2.93 11.18
N THR A 131 -9.66 -3.53 10.39
CA THR A 131 -8.70 -4.53 10.85
C THR A 131 -7.41 -4.42 10.07
N ASN A 132 -6.29 -4.81 10.67
CA ASN A 132 -4.98 -4.75 10.04
C ASN A 132 -4.39 -6.16 9.89
N CYS A 133 -3.94 -6.51 8.68
CA CYS A 133 -3.33 -7.81 8.38
C CYS A 133 -1.80 -7.82 8.39
N ASN A 134 -1.16 -6.71 8.79
CA ASN A 134 0.30 -6.49 8.88
C ASN A 134 1.07 -6.66 7.56
N GLU A 135 0.37 -6.65 6.43
CA GLU A 135 0.92 -6.77 5.07
C GLU A 135 0.07 -5.92 4.13
N SER A 136 0.66 -5.38 3.05
CA SER A 136 -0.10 -4.66 2.04
C SER A 136 -1.26 -5.51 1.50
N VAL A 137 -2.47 -4.95 1.51
CA VAL A 137 -3.59 -5.54 0.78
C VAL A 137 -3.38 -5.29 -0.71
N THR A 138 -3.52 -6.32 -1.54
CA THR A 138 -3.34 -6.22 -3.00
C THR A 138 -4.67 -6.29 -3.74
N SER A 139 -5.59 -7.11 -3.26
CA SER A 139 -6.96 -7.18 -3.77
C SER A 139 -7.92 -7.61 -2.68
N LEU A 140 -9.19 -7.25 -2.88
CA LEU A 140 -10.29 -7.73 -2.06
C LEU A 140 -11.52 -7.96 -2.94
N CYS A 141 -12.41 -8.82 -2.47
CA CYS A 141 -13.71 -9.11 -3.09
C CYS A 141 -14.68 -9.53 -1.99
N CYS A 142 -15.93 -9.09 -2.08
CA CYS A 142 -16.97 -9.46 -1.13
C CYS A 142 -17.94 -10.47 -1.74
N GLY A 143 -18.47 -11.37 -0.92
CA GLY A 143 -19.46 -12.35 -1.35
C GLY A 143 -19.68 -13.45 -0.31
N ILE A 144 -20.26 -14.56 -0.75
CA ILE A 144 -20.49 -15.75 0.08
C ILE A 144 -19.55 -16.84 -0.42
N ILE A 145 -18.53 -17.20 0.36
CA ILE A 145 -17.43 -18.07 -0.09
C ILE A 145 -17.31 -19.32 0.79
N GLY A 146 -17.19 -19.15 2.11
CA GLY A 146 -17.05 -20.23 3.08
C GLY A 146 -18.37 -20.96 3.35
N GLU A 147 -19.26 -20.33 4.12
CA GLU A 147 -20.57 -20.90 4.47
C GLU A 147 -21.72 -20.11 3.85
N ALA A 148 -22.77 -20.82 3.43
CA ALA A 148 -23.96 -20.20 2.87
C ALA A 148 -24.65 -19.27 3.89
N ASN A 149 -25.16 -18.13 3.41
CA ASN A 149 -25.85 -17.10 4.19
C ASN A 149 -24.98 -16.24 5.11
N TYR A 150 -23.65 -16.41 5.06
CA TYR A 150 -22.73 -15.50 5.74
C TYR A 150 -21.94 -14.72 4.69
N ASP A 151 -22.07 -13.40 4.75
CA ASP A 151 -21.26 -12.51 3.92
C ASP A 151 -19.81 -12.53 4.40
N GLU A 152 -18.89 -12.49 3.45
CA GLU A 152 -17.45 -12.54 3.69
C GLU A 152 -16.71 -11.53 2.82
N ILE A 153 -15.61 -11.02 3.36
CA ILE A 153 -14.63 -10.24 2.62
C ILE A 153 -13.41 -11.13 2.39
N LEU A 154 -13.17 -11.50 1.14
CA LEU A 154 -11.95 -12.21 0.72
C LEU A 154 -10.86 -11.20 0.46
N VAL A 155 -9.71 -11.41 1.08
CA VAL A 155 -8.56 -10.50 1.02
C VAL A 155 -7.34 -11.27 0.54
N ALA A 156 -6.60 -10.68 -0.39
CA ALA A 156 -5.27 -11.13 -0.78
C ALA A 156 -4.22 -10.08 -0.38
N THR A 157 -3.09 -10.55 0.15
CA THR A 157 -1.97 -9.69 0.57
C THR A 157 -0.78 -9.78 -0.39
N TYR A 158 0.23 -8.94 -0.17
CA TYR A 158 1.47 -8.89 -0.95
C TYR A 158 2.23 -10.22 -0.98
N THR A 159 2.25 -10.97 0.12
CA THR A 159 2.93 -12.28 0.19
C THR A 159 2.13 -13.41 -0.48
N GLY A 160 0.93 -13.12 -0.96
CA GLY A 160 0.00 -14.11 -1.52
C GLY A 160 -0.85 -14.82 -0.47
N ARG A 161 -0.88 -14.34 0.78
CA ARG A 161 -1.82 -14.85 1.79
C ARG A 161 -3.24 -14.48 1.38
N ILE A 162 -4.11 -15.48 1.27
CA ILE A 162 -5.53 -15.31 1.02
C ILE A 162 -6.30 -15.70 2.28
N PHE A 163 -7.16 -14.82 2.77
CA PHE A 163 -8.00 -15.09 3.94
C PHE A 163 -9.36 -14.40 3.82
N GLY A 164 -10.37 -14.97 4.49
CA GLY A 164 -11.71 -14.43 4.56
C GLY A 164 -11.99 -13.78 5.92
N LEU A 165 -12.69 -12.66 5.92
CA LEU A 165 -13.33 -12.07 7.09
C LEU A 165 -14.82 -12.37 7.00
N THR A 166 -15.32 -13.28 7.83
CA THR A 166 -16.71 -13.77 7.79
C THR A 166 -17.58 -13.10 8.85
N THR A 167 -18.87 -12.91 8.52
CA THR A 167 -19.91 -12.46 9.46
C THR A 167 -20.41 -13.58 10.37
N GLN A 168 -20.02 -14.83 10.11
CA GLN A 168 -20.36 -15.95 10.97
C GLN A 168 -19.76 -15.78 12.37
N SER A 169 -20.61 -15.86 13.40
CA SER A 169 -20.15 -15.94 14.79
C SER A 169 -19.31 -17.21 14.98
N VAL A 170 -18.04 -17.03 15.34
CA VAL A 170 -17.11 -18.12 15.66
C VAL A 170 -17.29 -18.61 17.11
N GLU A 171 -18.35 -18.18 17.82
CA GLU A 171 -18.63 -18.52 19.23
C GLU A 171 -18.98 -20.00 19.48
N ARG A 172 -18.67 -20.92 18.57
CA ARG A 172 -18.84 -22.37 18.81
C ARG A 172 -17.95 -22.96 19.91
N ASN A 173 -17.09 -22.19 20.60
CA ASN A 173 -16.06 -22.75 21.50
C ASN A 173 -15.90 -22.08 22.89
N LEU A 174 -16.82 -21.24 23.35
CA LEU A 174 -16.80 -20.71 24.74
C LEU A 174 -17.92 -21.34 25.56
N ASN A 175 -17.61 -22.37 26.35
CA ASN A 175 -18.50 -22.82 27.40
C ASN A 175 -18.18 -22.03 28.67
N THR A 176 -19.19 -21.36 29.24
CA THR A 176 -19.08 -20.38 30.34
C THR A 176 -18.57 -20.95 31.67
N ASP A 177 -18.40 -22.26 31.78
CA ASP A 177 -18.08 -22.93 33.05
C ASP A 177 -16.61 -23.34 33.22
N SER A 178 -15.75 -23.15 32.20
CA SER A 178 -14.31 -23.44 32.37
C SER A 178 -13.44 -22.53 31.51
N LYS A 179 -12.48 -21.83 32.14
CA LYS A 179 -11.48 -20.95 31.51
C LYS A 179 -10.44 -21.72 30.65
N ASN A 180 -10.83 -22.83 30.03
CA ASN A 180 -9.95 -23.62 29.17
C ASN A 180 -10.41 -23.49 27.72
N TYR A 181 -9.54 -22.92 26.89
CA TYR A 181 -9.68 -22.94 25.43
C TYR A 181 -9.56 -24.40 24.95
N TYR A 182 -10.67 -25.00 24.53
CA TYR A 182 -10.62 -26.28 23.83
C TYR A 182 -10.38 -26.01 22.35
N PHE A 183 -9.19 -26.39 21.86
CA PHE A 183 -8.94 -26.46 20.43
C PHE A 183 -9.92 -27.44 19.79
N THR A 184 -10.57 -27.04 18.69
CA THR A 184 -11.38 -27.99 17.91
C THR A 184 -10.51 -29.17 17.47
N THR A 185 -11.10 -30.36 17.34
CA THR A 185 -10.39 -31.56 16.87
C THR A 185 -9.68 -31.33 15.54
N GLU A 186 -10.30 -30.54 14.66
CA GLU A 186 -9.71 -30.08 13.40
C GLU A 186 -8.47 -29.21 13.60
N SER A 187 -8.50 -28.25 14.54
CA SER A 187 -7.35 -27.40 14.86
C SER A 187 -6.17 -28.23 15.37
N VAL A 188 -6.42 -29.19 16.25
CA VAL A 188 -5.38 -30.09 16.76
C VAL A 188 -4.77 -30.94 15.64
N GLN A 189 -5.60 -31.49 14.75
CA GLN A 189 -5.13 -32.24 13.59
C GLN A 189 -4.30 -31.36 12.65
N ARG A 190 -4.73 -30.12 12.38
CA ARG A 190 -3.99 -29.17 11.55
C ARG A 190 -2.63 -28.83 12.16
N ILE A 191 -2.57 -28.59 13.47
CA ILE A 191 -1.32 -28.35 14.19
C ILE A 191 -0.39 -29.57 14.08
N SER A 192 -0.92 -30.79 14.23
CA SER A 192 -0.12 -32.01 14.10
C SER A 192 0.45 -32.18 12.68
N LYS A 193 -0.34 -31.91 11.64
CA LYS A 193 0.13 -31.97 10.25
C LYS A 193 1.22 -30.94 9.99
N LEU A 194 1.04 -29.69 10.45
CA LEU A 194 2.03 -28.62 10.31
C LEU A 194 3.34 -28.96 11.02
N LYS A 195 3.29 -29.61 12.20
CA LYS A 195 4.50 -30.06 12.90
C LYS A 195 5.30 -31.08 12.09
N ASN A 196 4.62 -32.08 11.53
CA ASN A 196 5.28 -33.09 10.69
C ASN A 196 5.87 -32.46 9.42
N GLU A 197 5.13 -31.56 8.76
CA GLU A 197 5.60 -30.85 7.57
C GLU A 197 6.84 -29.98 7.88
N ILE A 198 6.86 -29.29 9.03
CA ILE A 198 8.03 -28.52 9.48
C ILE A 198 9.24 -29.45 9.68
N GLU A 199 9.07 -30.61 10.31
CA GLU A 199 10.16 -31.57 10.54
C GLU A 199 10.73 -32.10 9.21
N GLU A 200 9.86 -32.51 8.28
CA GLU A 200 10.26 -32.98 6.96
C GLU A 200 11.01 -31.89 6.16
N LEU A 201 10.48 -30.66 6.18
CA LEU A 201 11.11 -29.52 5.52
C LEU A 201 12.44 -29.15 6.16
N GLN A 202 12.57 -29.21 7.49
CA GLN A 202 13.82 -28.94 8.20
C GLN A 202 14.91 -29.94 7.80
N ILE A 203 14.60 -31.23 7.71
CA ILE A 203 15.53 -32.26 7.28
C ILE A 203 15.98 -31.99 5.83
N LYS A 204 15.02 -31.71 4.93
CA LYS A 204 15.31 -31.44 3.52
C LYS A 204 16.18 -30.20 3.33
N VAL A 205 15.87 -29.11 4.04
CA VAL A 205 16.64 -27.86 3.98
C VAL A 205 18.05 -28.07 4.53
N THR A 206 18.21 -28.82 5.63
CA THR A 206 19.53 -29.10 6.21
C THR A 206 20.40 -29.89 5.23
N LYS A 207 19.85 -30.94 4.61
CA LYS A 207 20.56 -31.74 3.60
C LYS A 207 20.99 -30.91 2.39
N GLU A 208 20.11 -30.06 1.84
CA GLU A 208 20.47 -29.20 0.70
C GLU A 208 21.47 -28.10 1.09
N ARG A 209 21.43 -27.61 2.34
CA ARG A 209 22.45 -26.67 2.86
C ARG A 209 23.83 -27.30 2.94
N GLU A 210 23.93 -28.51 3.48
CA GLU A 210 25.20 -29.26 3.55
C GLU A 210 25.75 -29.51 2.14
N LYS A 211 24.87 -29.89 1.19
CA LYS A 211 25.23 -30.07 -0.21
C LYS A 211 25.73 -28.78 -0.86
N TYR A 212 25.06 -27.65 -0.63
CA TYR A 212 25.47 -26.34 -1.12
C TYR A 212 26.81 -25.90 -0.53
N GLN A 213 27.04 -26.17 0.76
CA GLN A 213 28.32 -25.86 1.40
C GLN A 213 29.46 -26.73 0.84
N ALA A 214 29.20 -28.03 0.60
CA ALA A 214 30.17 -28.94 0.01
C ALA A 214 30.53 -28.55 -1.43
N SER A 215 29.54 -28.13 -2.25
CA SER A 215 29.80 -27.67 -3.62
C SER A 215 30.60 -26.36 -3.66
N THR A 216 30.40 -25.46 -2.69
CA THR A 216 31.19 -24.23 -2.55
C THR A 216 32.68 -24.50 -2.31
N HIS A 217 33.05 -25.65 -1.72
CA HIS A 217 34.44 -26.06 -1.50
C HIS A 217 35.02 -26.88 -2.66
N SER A 218 34.21 -27.24 -3.66
CA SER A 218 34.70 -27.98 -4.82
C SER A 218 35.53 -27.06 -5.74
N TYR A 219 36.60 -27.59 -6.32
CA TYR A 219 37.50 -26.86 -7.23
C TYR A 219 36.88 -26.56 -8.62
N MET A 220 35.60 -26.91 -8.83
CA MET A 220 34.89 -26.63 -10.06
C MET A 220 34.36 -25.19 -10.04
N GLU A 221 34.41 -24.49 -11.17
CA GLU A 221 33.88 -23.12 -11.36
C GLU A 221 32.34 -23.11 -11.35
N GLU A 222 31.71 -23.61 -10.29
CA GLU A 222 30.26 -23.50 -10.08
C GLU A 222 29.94 -22.13 -9.47
N MET A 223 29.06 -21.37 -10.13
CA MET A 223 28.63 -20.05 -9.65
C MET A 223 27.51 -20.17 -8.62
N SER A 224 27.64 -19.44 -7.51
CA SER A 224 26.58 -19.31 -6.51
C SER A 224 25.45 -18.42 -7.05
N ALA A 225 24.23 -18.96 -7.09
CA ALA A 225 23.05 -18.19 -7.48
C ALA A 225 22.51 -17.36 -6.31
N ILE A 226 22.09 -16.13 -6.59
CA ILE A 226 21.46 -15.24 -5.62
C ILE A 226 19.93 -15.41 -5.70
N PRO A 227 19.23 -15.55 -4.56
CA PRO A 227 17.76 -15.63 -4.55
C PRO A 227 17.12 -14.37 -5.16
N LEU A 228 16.22 -14.58 -6.11
CA LEU A 228 15.43 -13.51 -6.71
C LEU A 228 14.23 -13.21 -5.81
N LEU A 229 14.33 -12.13 -5.04
CA LEU A 229 13.22 -11.59 -4.25
C LEU A 229 12.78 -10.25 -4.82
N SER A 230 11.48 -10.00 -4.84
CA SER A 230 10.93 -8.68 -5.15
C SER A 230 10.87 -7.83 -3.89
N ILE A 231 11.41 -6.62 -3.96
CA ILE A 231 11.16 -5.58 -2.95
C ILE A 231 10.14 -4.63 -3.54
N LYS A 232 9.01 -4.48 -2.85
CA LYS A 232 8.02 -3.43 -3.13
C LYS A 232 8.43 -2.22 -2.32
N ASP A 233 8.69 -1.11 -3.00
CA ASP A 233 9.09 0.13 -2.38
C ASP A 233 8.25 1.32 -2.87
N SER A 234 8.12 2.33 -2.01
CA SER A 234 7.50 3.61 -2.37
C SER A 234 8.06 4.72 -1.51
N MET A 235 8.25 5.90 -2.10
CA MET A 235 8.69 7.11 -1.39
C MET A 235 7.72 8.25 -1.73
N VAL A 236 6.82 8.55 -0.80
CA VAL A 236 5.71 9.50 -1.01
C VAL A 236 5.88 10.70 -0.09
N GLN A 237 5.74 11.91 -0.64
CA GLN A 237 5.81 13.13 0.15
C GLN A 237 4.51 13.35 0.93
N SER A 238 4.62 13.51 2.25
CA SER A 238 3.54 13.89 3.15
C SER A 238 3.33 15.41 3.12
N LYS A 239 2.09 15.84 2.90
CA LYS A 239 1.70 17.27 2.89
C LYS A 239 1.68 17.89 4.29
N GLN A 240 1.52 17.09 5.34
CA GLN A 240 1.28 17.60 6.70
C GLN A 240 2.57 18.06 7.38
N ASP A 241 3.65 17.30 7.22
CA ASP A 241 4.92 17.50 7.92
C ASP A 241 6.11 17.74 6.97
N ALA A 242 5.83 17.87 5.67
CA ALA A 242 6.80 18.05 4.60
C ALA A 242 7.96 17.04 4.68
N SER A 243 7.63 15.81 5.07
CA SER A 243 8.55 14.67 5.10
C SER A 243 8.22 13.69 3.97
N TYR A 244 9.15 12.82 3.64
CA TYR A 244 8.92 11.66 2.80
C TYR A 244 8.66 10.44 3.67
N VAL A 245 7.63 9.68 3.31
CA VAL A 245 7.37 8.36 3.85
C VAL A 245 7.96 7.34 2.89
N LEU A 246 9.06 6.70 3.29
CA LEU A 246 9.65 5.57 2.60
C LEU A 246 9.07 4.27 3.17
N THR A 247 8.42 3.50 2.32
CA THR A 247 7.92 2.16 2.65
C THR A 247 8.73 1.13 1.88
N LEU A 248 9.19 0.08 2.58
CA LEU A 248 9.88 -1.08 2.01
C LEU A 248 9.12 -2.34 2.45
N GLU A 249 8.79 -3.23 1.52
CA GLU A 249 8.08 -4.47 1.80
C GLU A 249 8.66 -5.64 1.01
N VAL A 250 8.89 -6.76 1.70
CA VAL A 250 9.59 -7.95 1.20
C VAL A 250 8.76 -9.21 1.51
N PRO A 251 8.74 -10.23 0.63
CA PRO A 251 7.95 -11.45 0.86
C PRO A 251 8.34 -12.25 2.12
N THR A 252 9.54 -12.04 2.62
CA THR A 252 10.09 -12.69 3.81
C THR A 252 10.48 -11.63 4.83
N ALA A 253 10.52 -12.02 6.10
CA ALA A 253 10.89 -11.11 7.18
C ALA A 253 12.23 -10.42 6.92
N ILE A 254 12.30 -9.13 7.23
CA ILE A 254 13.49 -8.31 7.07
C ILE A 254 14.42 -8.56 8.26
N ASP A 255 15.71 -8.81 8.02
CA ASP A 255 16.75 -8.89 9.06
C ASP A 255 17.18 -7.46 9.43
N ASN A 256 17.63 -6.72 8.40
CA ASN A 256 18.06 -5.33 8.54
C ASN A 256 17.87 -4.54 7.25
N VAL A 257 17.75 -3.22 7.42
CA VAL A 257 17.81 -2.23 6.34
C VAL A 257 18.90 -1.22 6.66
N LEU A 258 19.90 -1.09 5.79
CA LEU A 258 20.89 -0.03 5.88
C LEU A 258 20.50 1.11 4.95
N LEU A 259 20.46 2.33 5.48
CA LEU A 259 20.26 3.56 4.74
C LEU A 259 21.59 4.28 4.61
N GLN A 260 21.95 4.59 3.38
CA GLN A 260 23.08 5.45 3.05
C GLN A 260 22.55 6.65 2.27
N SER A 261 22.96 7.86 2.62
CA SER A 261 22.63 9.05 1.85
C SER A 261 23.87 9.88 1.56
N ASN A 262 23.94 10.40 0.34
CA ASN A 262 24.96 11.37 -0.07
C ASN A 262 24.52 12.84 0.10
N VAL A 263 23.37 13.06 0.73
CA VAL A 263 22.89 14.36 1.18
C VAL A 263 22.46 14.26 2.63
N PRO A 264 22.56 15.33 3.43
CA PRO A 264 22.09 15.29 4.80
C PRO A 264 20.56 15.23 4.80
N VAL A 265 20.05 14.25 5.52
CA VAL A 265 18.62 13.99 5.73
C VAL A 265 18.40 13.60 7.17
N ASP A 266 17.27 14.01 7.73
CA ASP A 266 16.90 13.64 9.09
C ASP A 266 15.93 12.46 9.05
N LEU A 267 16.24 11.42 9.83
CA LEU A 267 15.32 10.30 10.03
C LEU A 267 14.42 10.63 11.22
N LEU A 268 13.10 10.59 11.01
CA LEU A 268 12.11 10.84 12.03
C LEU A 268 11.57 9.51 12.58
N ASP A 269 11.33 9.46 13.88
CA ASP A 269 10.75 8.29 14.52
C ASP A 269 9.31 8.04 14.06
N VAL A 270 8.98 6.77 13.86
CA VAL A 270 7.64 6.31 13.50
C VAL A 270 7.16 5.38 14.61
N GLU A 271 6.10 5.76 15.32
CA GLU A 271 5.62 5.02 16.50
C GLU A 271 5.27 3.56 16.21
N LYS A 272 4.77 3.27 15.00
CA LYS A 272 4.43 1.90 14.55
C LYS A 272 5.66 1.05 14.24
N ASN A 273 6.86 1.64 14.17
CA ASN A 273 8.08 0.95 13.79
C ASN A 273 8.75 0.35 15.03
N SER A 274 8.84 -0.99 15.08
CA SER A 274 9.51 -1.72 16.17
C SER A 274 10.99 -2.00 15.89
N ALA A 275 11.56 -1.47 14.81
CA ALA A 275 12.97 -1.68 14.48
C ALA A 275 13.86 -0.81 15.38
N VAL A 276 15.01 -1.36 15.76
CA VAL A 276 16.05 -0.62 16.48
C VAL A 276 16.94 0.08 15.46
N VAL A 277 17.05 1.40 15.58
CA VAL A 277 17.93 2.22 14.74
C VAL A 277 19.31 2.36 15.38
N SER A 278 20.36 2.26 14.57
CA SER A 278 21.74 2.56 14.94
C SER A 278 22.35 3.47 13.90
N PHE A 279 22.86 4.63 14.34
CA PHE A 279 23.57 5.58 13.49
C PHE A 279 25.06 5.27 13.55
N SER A 280 25.67 5.12 12.38
CA SER A 280 27.12 4.99 12.23
C SER A 280 27.73 6.35 11.95
N GLU A 281 28.98 6.55 12.36
CA GLU A 281 29.72 7.77 12.05
C GLU A 281 29.85 7.91 10.53
N ALA A 282 29.30 8.99 9.99
CA ALA A 282 29.28 9.26 8.56
C ALA A 282 30.43 10.21 8.21
N GLU A 283 31.19 9.88 7.16
CA GLU A 283 32.28 10.71 6.64
C GLU A 283 31.83 11.44 5.36
N PRO A 284 31.50 12.76 5.43
CA PRO A 284 31.00 13.50 4.27
C PRO A 284 31.98 13.54 3.09
N HIS A 285 33.28 13.43 3.36
CA HIS A 285 34.32 13.37 2.32
C HIS A 285 34.18 12.16 1.39
N ASN A 286 33.61 11.06 1.89
CA ASN A 286 33.37 9.85 1.11
C ASN A 286 31.99 9.86 0.43
N GLY A 287 31.27 10.99 0.48
CA GLY A 287 29.91 11.10 -0.06
C GLY A 287 28.86 10.42 0.82
N ASN A 288 29.14 10.22 2.11
CA ASN A 288 28.22 9.66 3.09
C ASN A 288 27.87 10.73 4.13
N PHE A 289 26.67 11.28 4.04
CA PHE A 289 26.14 12.23 5.03
C PHE A 289 25.27 11.53 6.09
N LEU A 290 24.69 10.38 5.73
CA LEU A 290 23.92 9.54 6.65
C LEU A 290 24.29 8.08 6.43
N LEU A 291 24.55 7.38 7.54
CA LEU A 291 24.63 5.93 7.61
C LEU A 291 23.79 5.46 8.81
N ALA A 292 22.66 4.81 8.54
CA ALA A 292 21.77 4.29 9.57
C ALA A 292 21.42 2.85 9.29
N THR A 293 21.38 2.01 10.32
CA THR A 293 20.95 0.62 10.22
C THR A 293 19.72 0.40 11.07
N TYR A 294 18.64 -0.06 10.45
CA TYR A 294 17.42 -0.50 11.10
C TYR A 294 17.44 -2.02 11.22
N ARG A 295 17.45 -2.53 12.45
CA ARG A 295 17.34 -3.96 12.72
C ARG A 295 15.92 -4.28 13.16
N CYS A 296 15.25 -5.14 12.39
CA CYS A 296 13.89 -5.56 12.70
C CYS A 296 13.92 -6.66 13.77
N GLN A 297 13.31 -6.43 14.93
CA GLN A 297 13.32 -7.41 16.04
C GLN A 297 12.25 -8.50 15.89
N ILE A 298 11.18 -8.19 15.18
CA ILE A 298 10.01 -9.05 14.98
C ILE A 298 10.01 -9.48 13.51
N ASN A 299 9.42 -10.65 13.20
CA ASN A 299 9.16 -11.11 11.84
C ASN A 299 8.25 -10.11 11.10
N THR A 300 8.87 -9.07 10.57
CA THR A 300 8.23 -7.93 9.91
C THR A 300 8.63 -7.95 8.45
N ASN A 301 7.63 -7.98 7.59
CA ASN A 301 7.80 -8.01 6.14
C ASN A 301 7.83 -6.59 5.56
N ARG A 302 7.36 -5.60 6.32
CA ARG A 302 7.23 -4.19 5.93
C ARG A 302 7.94 -3.28 6.94
N LEU A 303 8.69 -2.31 6.42
CA LEU A 303 9.33 -1.24 7.18
C LEU A 303 8.88 0.12 6.65
N GLU A 304 8.51 1.02 7.55
CA GLU A 304 8.13 2.39 7.22
C GLU A 304 9.05 3.37 7.93
N LEU A 305 9.53 4.36 7.17
CA LEU A 305 10.54 5.32 7.59
C LEU A 305 10.09 6.71 7.18
N LYS A 306 10.19 7.68 8.09
CA LYS A 306 9.98 9.10 7.77
C LYS A 306 11.32 9.79 7.59
N ILE A 307 11.49 10.47 6.46
CA ILE A 307 12.72 11.14 6.07
C ILE A 307 12.41 12.61 5.80
N ARG A 308 13.06 13.51 6.51
CA ARG A 308 12.98 14.95 6.27
C ARG A 308 14.20 15.39 5.46
N THR A 309 13.93 16.10 4.37
CA THR A 309 14.95 16.62 3.45
C THR A 309 15.16 18.10 3.67
N ILE A 310 16.31 18.62 3.26
CA ILE A 310 16.61 20.05 3.25
C ILE A 310 16.44 20.57 1.84
N GLU A 311 15.69 21.66 1.68
CA GLU A 311 15.45 22.27 0.37
C GLU A 311 16.76 22.80 -0.24
N GLY A 312 16.91 22.63 -1.56
CA GLY A 312 18.09 23.04 -2.31
C GLY A 312 19.21 21.99 -2.36
N GLN A 313 19.19 21.00 -1.47
CA GLN A 313 20.12 19.88 -1.50
C GLN A 313 19.51 18.70 -2.27
N TYR A 314 20.33 18.07 -3.10
CA TYR A 314 19.88 17.02 -4.01
C TYR A 314 20.90 15.91 -4.11
N GLY A 315 20.42 14.69 -4.28
CA GLY A 315 21.26 13.51 -4.28
C GLY A 315 20.44 12.22 -4.28
N THR A 316 21.01 11.17 -3.71
CA THR A 316 20.47 9.83 -3.68
C THR A 316 20.46 9.28 -2.26
N LEU A 317 19.35 8.67 -1.89
CA LEU A 317 19.23 7.80 -0.73
C LEU A 317 19.23 6.35 -1.21
N GLN A 318 20.11 5.54 -0.66
CA GLN A 318 20.22 4.12 -0.95
C GLN A 318 19.72 3.32 0.24
N ALA A 319 18.81 2.38 -0.01
CA ALA A 319 18.32 1.43 0.99
C ALA A 319 18.79 0.02 0.62
N TYR A 320 19.63 -0.56 1.46
CA TYR A 320 20.15 -1.90 1.37
C TYR A 320 19.28 -2.81 2.23
N VAL A 321 18.46 -3.64 1.61
CA VAL A 321 17.48 -4.48 2.30
C VAL A 321 17.99 -5.91 2.35
N THR A 322 18.11 -6.44 3.56
CA THR A 322 18.57 -7.81 3.82
C THR A 322 17.42 -8.64 4.41
N PRO A 323 16.79 -9.52 3.63
CA PRO A 323 15.78 -10.44 4.14
C PRO A 323 16.39 -11.64 4.88
N ILE A 324 15.58 -12.27 5.74
CA ILE A 324 15.89 -13.52 6.43
C ILE A 324 15.67 -14.69 5.46
N ILE A 325 16.67 -14.93 4.62
CA ILE A 325 16.73 -16.07 3.69
C ILE A 325 18.12 -16.71 3.69
N GLN A 326 18.21 -17.93 3.16
CA GLN A 326 19.47 -18.63 2.96
C GLN A 326 19.59 -19.08 1.49
N PRO A 327 20.65 -18.70 0.75
CA PRO A 327 21.77 -17.86 1.17
C PRO A 327 21.34 -16.42 1.44
N LYS A 328 22.04 -15.74 2.37
CA LYS A 328 21.79 -14.31 2.63
C LYS A 328 22.11 -13.51 1.38
N CYS A 329 21.22 -12.59 1.02
CA CYS A 329 21.45 -11.62 -0.03
C CYS A 329 21.05 -10.22 0.46
N CYS A 330 21.59 -9.21 -0.20
CA CYS A 330 21.18 -7.83 -0.02
C CYS A 330 20.79 -7.27 -1.38
N GLN A 331 19.69 -6.52 -1.43
CA GLN A 331 19.31 -5.77 -2.62
C GLN A 331 19.29 -4.28 -2.30
N VAL A 332 19.80 -3.48 -3.22
CA VAL A 332 19.85 -2.03 -3.11
C VAL A 332 18.67 -1.39 -3.86
N ARG A 333 18.00 -0.45 -3.21
CA ARG A 333 17.03 0.47 -3.82
C ARG A 333 17.56 1.89 -3.76
N LEU A 334 17.49 2.60 -4.89
CA LEU A 334 17.94 3.98 -5.00
C LEU A 334 16.73 4.91 -5.11
N PHE A 335 16.70 5.93 -4.27
CA PHE A 335 15.69 6.97 -4.26
C PHE A 335 16.35 8.33 -4.51
N GLU A 336 15.79 9.11 -5.42
CA GLU A 336 16.32 10.43 -5.75
C GLU A 336 15.70 11.51 -4.87
N ILE A 337 16.56 12.26 -4.18
CA ILE A 337 16.17 13.47 -3.45
C ILE A 337 16.35 14.65 -4.40
N LYS A 338 15.22 15.26 -4.77
CA LYS A 338 15.17 16.35 -5.75
C LYS A 338 15.62 17.68 -5.12
N PRO A 339 16.18 18.63 -5.91
CA PRO A 339 16.54 19.95 -5.39
C PRO A 339 15.36 20.71 -4.75
N LEU A 340 14.18 20.58 -5.37
CA LEU A 340 12.93 21.13 -4.86
C LEU A 340 12.09 20.03 -4.18
N SER A 341 12.72 19.24 -3.32
CA SER A 341 12.13 18.10 -2.60
C SER A 341 10.92 18.47 -1.74
N MET A 342 10.83 19.72 -1.30
CA MET A 342 9.70 20.21 -0.49
C MET A 342 8.50 20.65 -1.33
N HIS A 343 8.60 20.64 -2.65
CA HIS A 343 7.54 21.09 -3.55
C HIS A 343 6.71 19.94 -4.07
N PHE A 344 5.41 20.18 -4.18
CA PHE A 344 4.48 19.27 -4.82
C PHE A 344 3.68 19.97 -5.93
N ARG A 345 3.30 19.20 -6.94
CA ARG A 345 2.51 19.71 -8.06
C ARG A 345 1.12 20.11 -7.61
N VAL A 346 0.67 21.30 -8.03
CA VAL A 346 -0.70 21.79 -7.88
C VAL A 346 -1.24 22.20 -9.24
N HIS A 347 -2.57 22.24 -9.38
CA HIS A 347 -3.20 22.57 -10.66
C HIS A 347 -3.40 24.07 -10.89
N SER A 348 -3.59 24.83 -9.80
CA SER A 348 -3.74 26.27 -9.86
C SER A 348 -2.92 26.96 -8.77
N ILE A 349 -2.49 28.19 -9.07
CA ILE A 349 -1.72 29.04 -8.17
C ILE A 349 -2.56 30.28 -7.88
N GLU A 350 -2.78 30.61 -6.61
CA GLU A 350 -3.49 31.82 -6.21
C GLU A 350 -2.65 33.08 -6.53
N LYS A 351 -2.91 33.70 -7.68
CA LYS A 351 -2.21 34.92 -8.12
C LYS A 351 -2.38 36.13 -7.19
N LYS A 352 -3.38 36.12 -6.30
CA LYS A 352 -3.72 37.27 -5.45
C LYS A 352 -2.85 37.42 -4.20
N ARG A 353 -2.13 36.36 -3.78
CA ARG A 353 -1.38 36.34 -2.51
C ARG A 353 0.09 36.76 -2.63
N TYR A 354 0.63 36.88 -3.85
CA TYR A 354 2.05 37.10 -4.07
C TYR A 354 2.27 38.35 -4.90
N LEU A 355 2.69 39.43 -4.26
CA LEU A 355 2.96 40.73 -4.89
C LEU A 355 4.24 40.72 -5.74
N LEU A 356 5.06 39.66 -5.72
CA LEU A 356 6.31 39.56 -6.47
C LEU A 356 6.54 38.10 -6.92
N PHE A 357 6.29 37.82 -8.20
CA PHE A 357 6.81 36.61 -8.85
C PHE A 357 8.24 36.89 -9.32
N ASN A 358 9.23 36.42 -8.58
CA ASN A 358 10.62 36.41 -9.04
C ASN A 358 10.70 35.45 -10.23
N THR A 359 10.71 35.97 -11.45
CA THR A 359 10.62 35.18 -12.69
C THR A 359 12.02 34.99 -13.29
N PRO A 360 12.67 33.82 -13.11
CA PRO A 360 13.89 33.50 -13.84
C PRO A 360 13.55 33.10 -15.29
N ILE A 361 14.29 33.63 -16.26
CA ILE A 361 14.17 33.26 -17.68
C ILE A 361 15.50 32.64 -18.11
N LEU A 362 15.49 31.35 -18.46
CA LEU A 362 16.62 30.67 -19.08
C LEU A 362 16.51 30.83 -20.60
N MET A 363 17.36 31.65 -21.21
CA MET A 363 17.47 31.74 -22.67
C MET A 363 18.64 30.86 -23.11
N ASN A 364 18.39 29.93 -24.03
CA ASN A 364 19.46 29.17 -24.65
C ASN A 364 20.24 30.07 -25.61
N TYR A 365 21.57 30.00 -25.57
CA TYR A 365 22.41 30.46 -26.67
C TYR A 365 22.46 29.33 -27.71
N PHE A 366 22.14 29.65 -28.96
CA PHE A 366 22.28 28.76 -30.11
C PHE A 366 23.74 28.49 -30.44
#